data_AF-A0A1C5F4W5-F1
#
_entry.id   AF-A0A1C5F4W5-F1
#
_cell.length_a   1.000
_cell.length_b   1.000
_cell.length_c   1.000
_cell.angle_alpha   90.00
_cell.angle_beta   90.00
_cell.angle_gamma   90.00
#
_symmetry.space_group_name_H-M   'P 1'
#
loop_
_entity.id
_entity.type
_entity.pdbx_description
1 polymer ?
#
loop_
_entity_poly.entity_id
_entity_poly.type
_entity_poly.pdbx_seq_one_letter_code
_entity_poly.pdbx_strand_id
1 'polypeptide(L)'
;MAERQARGSGSRRFRTRPRADPGAAKITERARGESLTLRQVAESVNQFRRSPFVGAPETVADTIEQWFDAGTFDGINLAFRTDDDLNLFVDGVVPVLQKRGLFPTEYAGDTLRASLGLPVPANRHTSERRLAND
;
A
#
# COMPACT_ATOMS: atom_id res chain seq x y z
N MET A 1 55.71 -22.08 1.40
CA MET A 1 55.95 -20.62 1.55
C MET A 1 55.13 -19.94 0.45
N ALA A 2 53.82 -19.82 0.60
CA ALA A 2 53.10 -18.75 1.30
C ALA A 2 53.17 -17.41 0.53
N GLU A 3 52.20 -17.16 -0.36
CA GLU A 3 51.80 -15.80 -0.71
C GLU A 3 50.28 -15.75 -0.87
N ARG A 4 49.67 -15.03 0.07
CA ARG A 4 48.22 -14.81 0.20
C ARG A 4 47.79 -13.81 -0.86
N GLN A 5 47.01 -14.25 -1.85
CA GLN A 5 46.28 -13.34 -2.72
C GLN A 5 45.19 -12.63 -1.91
N ALA A 6 45.28 -11.30 -1.88
CA ALA A 6 44.37 -10.41 -1.17
C ALA A 6 42.93 -10.52 -1.71
N ARG A 7 41.96 -10.66 -0.80
CA ARG A 7 40.53 -10.56 -1.10
C ARG A 7 40.21 -9.10 -1.44
N GLY A 8 39.87 -8.86 -2.71
CA GLY A 8 39.42 -7.57 -3.23
C GLY A 8 38.15 -7.08 -2.56
N SER A 9 38.24 -5.84 -2.10
CA SER A 9 37.19 -4.95 -1.62
C SER A 9 35.92 -4.97 -2.50
N GLY A 10 34.80 -5.39 -1.91
CA GLY A 10 33.46 -5.25 -2.48
C GLY A 10 32.60 -4.37 -1.57
N SER A 11 32.99 -3.11 -1.37
CA SER A 11 32.12 -2.12 -0.73
C SER A 11 30.87 -1.92 -1.59
N ARG A 12 29.78 -2.59 -1.21
CA ARG A 12 28.45 -2.36 -1.76
C ARG A 12 28.00 -0.96 -1.33
N ARG A 13 28.39 0.04 -2.12
CA ARG A 13 27.83 1.39 -2.04
C ARG A 13 26.35 1.30 -2.39
N PHE A 14 25.50 1.36 -1.36
CA PHE A 14 24.08 1.69 -1.52
C PHE A 14 24.02 3.07 -2.19
N ARG A 15 23.83 3.07 -3.50
CA ARG A 15 23.65 4.29 -4.28
C ARG A 15 22.19 4.68 -4.15
N THR A 16 21.83 5.40 -3.09
CA THR A 16 20.56 6.12 -3.05
C THR A 16 20.67 7.24 -4.07
N ARG A 17 20.19 7.00 -5.30
CA ARG A 17 19.90 8.12 -6.19
C ARG A 17 18.81 8.93 -5.49
N PRO A 18 18.99 10.23 -5.20
CA PRO A 18 17.88 11.06 -4.78
C PRO A 18 16.91 11.07 -5.96
N ARG A 19 15.82 10.31 -5.84
CA ARG A 19 14.70 10.45 -6.76
C ARG A 19 14.10 11.79 -6.39
N ALA A 20 14.31 12.80 -7.22
CA ALA A 20 13.54 14.03 -7.12
C ALA A 20 12.07 13.62 -6.99
N ASP A 21 11.44 13.97 -5.87
CA ASP A 21 10.06 13.57 -5.62
C ASP A 21 9.20 14.23 -6.70
N PRO A 22 8.59 13.44 -7.62
CA PRO A 22 7.78 14.00 -8.69
C PRO A 22 6.61 14.85 -8.15
N GLY A 23 6.16 14.57 -6.92
CA GLY A 23 5.13 15.35 -6.24
C GLY A 23 5.62 16.74 -5.85
N ALA A 24 6.78 16.83 -5.18
CA ALA A 24 7.35 18.11 -4.75
C ALA A 24 7.69 19.03 -5.93
N ALA A 25 8.18 18.45 -7.04
CA ALA A 25 8.47 19.20 -8.26
C ALA A 25 7.21 19.86 -8.85
N LYS A 26 6.10 19.09 -8.96
CA LYS A 26 4.81 19.61 -9.44
C LYS A 26 4.23 20.69 -8.55
N ILE A 27 4.32 20.52 -7.23
CA ILE A 27 3.85 21.54 -6.27
C ILE A 27 4.65 22.84 -6.44
N THR A 28 5.97 22.73 -6.60
CA THR A 28 6.85 23.89 -6.81
C THR A 28 6.59 24.59 -8.14
N GLU A 29 6.41 23.83 -9.22
CA GLU A 29 6.08 24.35 -10.55
C GLU A 29 4.76 25.11 -10.54
N ARG A 30 3.71 24.52 -9.97
CA ARG A 30 2.40 25.17 -9.80
C ARG A 30 2.49 26.43 -8.94
N ALA A 31 3.18 26.37 -7.80
CA ALA A 31 3.35 27.51 -6.91
C ALA A 31 4.01 28.70 -7.62
N ARG A 32 5.01 28.43 -8.48
CA ARG A 32 5.65 29.45 -9.30
C ARG A 32 4.74 29.98 -10.40
N GLY A 33 4.04 29.10 -11.12
CA GLY A 33 3.13 29.48 -12.19
C GLY A 33 1.94 30.33 -11.73
N GLU A 34 1.41 30.02 -10.55
CA GLU A 34 0.29 30.74 -9.92
C GLU A 34 0.75 31.85 -8.95
N SER A 35 2.07 32.06 -8.79
CA SER A 35 2.67 33.03 -7.84
C SER A 35 2.10 32.94 -6.42
N LEU A 36 1.93 31.71 -5.93
CA LEU A 36 1.37 31.43 -4.61
C LEU A 36 2.37 31.74 -3.49
N THR A 37 1.88 32.32 -2.40
CA THR A 37 2.61 32.38 -1.13
C THR A 37 2.74 30.99 -0.51
N LEU A 38 3.71 30.80 0.39
CA LEU A 38 3.90 29.52 1.10
C LEU A 38 2.62 29.03 1.80
N ARG A 39 1.84 29.95 2.39
CA ARG A 39 0.54 29.63 3.00
C ARG A 39 -0.44 29.08 1.97
N GLN A 40 -0.58 29.74 0.83
CA GLN A 40 -1.51 29.32 -0.23
C GLN A 40 -1.08 27.98 -0.85
N VAL A 41 0.22 27.73 -0.98
CA VAL A 41 0.72 26.41 -1.40
C VAL A 41 0.29 25.35 -0.38
N ALA A 42 0.53 25.58 0.92
CA ALA A 42 0.14 24.66 1.98
C ALA A 42 -1.38 24.40 2.00
N GLU A 43 -2.21 25.44 1.87
CA GLU A 43 -3.67 25.33 1.78
C GLU A 43 -4.10 24.55 0.53
N SER A 44 -3.42 24.74 -0.61
CA SER A 44 -3.75 24.08 -1.87
C SER A 44 -3.48 22.58 -1.86
N VAL A 45 -2.41 22.14 -1.18
CA VAL A 45 -2.07 20.71 -1.06
C VAL A 45 -2.88 20.03 0.04
N ASN A 46 -3.34 20.80 1.02
CA ASN A 46 -4.21 20.34 2.09
C ASN A 46 -5.70 20.41 1.72
N GLN A 47 -6.03 20.67 0.44
CA GLN A 47 -7.42 20.64 -0.02
C GLN A 47 -7.98 19.24 0.19
N PHE A 48 -8.86 19.14 1.18
CA PHE A 48 -9.60 17.93 1.53
C PHE A 48 -10.33 17.41 0.29
N ARG A 49 -9.82 16.32 -0.30
CA ARG A 49 -10.55 15.58 -1.33
C ARG A 49 -11.64 14.81 -0.61
N ARG A 50 -12.90 15.09 -0.92
CA ARG A 50 -14.02 14.32 -0.37
C ARG A 50 -13.81 12.86 -0.74
N SER A 51 -13.84 11.99 0.27
CA SER A 51 -13.89 10.55 0.05
C SER A 51 -15.13 10.21 -0.77
N PRO A 52 -15.06 9.27 -1.73
CA PRO A 52 -16.27 8.72 -2.36
C PRO A 52 -17.10 7.89 -1.36
N PHE A 53 -16.50 7.46 -0.25
CA PHE A 53 -17.14 6.67 0.80
C PHE A 53 -17.65 7.57 1.93
N VAL A 54 -18.82 8.18 1.74
CA VAL A 54 -19.46 9.05 2.74
C VAL A 54 -20.93 8.71 2.83
N GLY A 55 -21.41 8.37 4.03
CA GLY A 55 -22.83 8.08 4.27
C GLY A 55 -23.04 7.06 5.38
N ALA A 56 -24.22 6.45 5.39
CA ALA A 56 -24.53 5.31 6.24
C ALA A 56 -23.69 4.09 5.83
N PRO A 57 -23.51 3.09 6.72
CA PRO A 57 -22.73 1.88 6.41
C PRO A 57 -23.19 1.17 5.13
N GLU A 58 -24.50 1.09 4.89
CA GLU A 58 -25.08 0.50 3.68
C GLU A 58 -24.69 1.27 2.43
N THR A 59 -24.73 2.61 2.47
CA THR A 59 -24.34 3.47 1.33
C THR A 59 -22.86 3.29 0.96
N VAL A 60 -22.00 3.16 1.98
CA VAL A 60 -20.58 2.88 1.77
C VAL A 60 -20.39 1.50 1.17
N ALA A 61 -21.08 0.48 1.70
CA ALA A 61 -21.03 -0.88 1.17
C ALA A 61 -21.53 -0.96 -0.28
N ASP A 62 -22.61 -0.26 -0.63
CA ASP A 62 -23.14 -0.16 -2.00
C ASP A 62 -22.10 0.41 -2.97
N THR A 63 -21.37 1.44 -2.52
CA THR A 63 -20.31 2.06 -3.33
C THR A 63 -19.13 1.09 -3.54
N ILE A 64 -18.74 0.36 -2.49
CA ILE A 64 -17.68 -0.64 -2.56
C ILE A 64 -18.07 -1.77 -3.52
N GLU A 65 -19.29 -2.30 -3.38
CA GLU A 65 -19.84 -3.35 -4.25
C GLU A 65 -19.85 -2.91 -5.72
N GLN A 66 -20.39 -1.72 -6.00
CA GLN A 66 -20.42 -1.18 -7.35
C GLN A 66 -19.03 -1.12 -8.00
N TRP A 67 -18.03 -0.69 -7.24
CA TRP A 67 -16.66 -0.55 -7.77
C TRP A 67 -15.96 -1.91 -7.91
N PHE A 68 -16.24 -2.85 -6.99
CA PHE A 68 -15.74 -4.21 -7.05
C PHE A 68 -16.30 -4.96 -8.25
N ASP A 69 -17.62 -4.89 -8.47
CA ASP A 69 -18.30 -5.49 -9.63
C ASP A 69 -17.82 -4.90 -10.96
N ALA A 70 -17.43 -3.62 -10.96
CA ALA A 70 -16.83 -2.96 -12.10
C ALA A 70 -15.35 -3.37 -12.34
N GLY A 71 -14.76 -4.23 -11.49
CA GLY A 71 -13.38 -4.70 -11.62
C GLY A 71 -12.33 -3.61 -11.40
N THR A 72 -12.65 -2.58 -10.62
CA THR A 72 -11.75 -1.43 -10.45
C THR A 72 -10.63 -1.66 -9.44
N PHE A 73 -10.81 -2.60 -8.50
CA PHE A 73 -9.83 -2.98 -7.49
C PHE A 73 -10.07 -4.39 -6.93
N ASP A 74 -9.02 -5.00 -6.37
CA ASP A 74 -9.09 -6.23 -5.56
C ASP A 74 -9.13 -5.94 -4.04
N GLY A 75 -8.74 -4.74 -3.64
CA GLY A 75 -8.75 -4.31 -2.23
C GLY A 75 -8.60 -2.80 -2.07
N ILE A 76 -8.91 -2.30 -0.88
CA ILE A 76 -8.91 -0.88 -0.55
C ILE A 76 -7.87 -0.61 0.54
N ASN A 77 -7.08 0.45 0.38
CA ASN A 77 -6.25 0.98 1.45
C ASN A 77 -7.08 2.00 2.25
N LEU A 78 -7.37 1.70 3.52
CA LEU A 78 -8.16 2.56 4.38
C LEU A 78 -7.25 3.42 5.25
N ALA A 79 -7.52 4.72 5.29
CA ALA A 79 -6.83 5.67 6.14
C ALA A 79 -7.86 6.41 6.99
N PHE A 80 -7.76 6.21 8.30
CA PHE A 80 -8.65 6.81 9.30
C PHE A 80 -7.93 7.91 10.06
N ARG A 81 -8.67 8.90 10.57
CA ARG A 81 -8.07 9.99 11.35
C ARG A 81 -7.98 9.62 12.83
N THR A 82 -8.88 8.76 13.29
CA THR A 82 -9.00 8.31 14.67
C THR A 82 -9.33 6.82 14.72
N ASP A 83 -9.18 6.22 15.91
CA ASP A 83 -9.60 4.83 16.15
C ASP A 83 -11.13 4.68 16.12
N ASP A 84 -11.88 5.72 16.48
CA ASP A 84 -13.34 5.73 16.39
C ASP A 84 -13.83 5.63 14.93
N ASP A 85 -13.15 6.29 14.00
CA ASP A 85 -13.47 6.18 12.57
C ASP A 85 -13.28 4.73 12.08
N LEU A 86 -12.24 4.05 12.56
CA LEU A 86 -12.00 2.64 12.27
C LEU A 86 -13.11 1.77 12.85
N ASN A 87 -13.48 1.99 14.11
CA ASN A 87 -14.54 1.22 14.78
C ASN A 87 -15.88 1.40 14.05
N LEU A 88 -16.23 2.61 13.63
CA LEU A 88 -17.45 2.87 12.84
C LEU A 88 -17.46 2.08 11.52
N PHE A 89 -16.31 1.97 10.86
CA PHE A 89 -16.19 1.18 9.64
C PHE A 89 -16.30 -0.33 9.92
N VAL A 90 -15.59 -0.82 10.94
CA VAL A 90 -15.55 -2.24 11.30
C VAL A 90 -16.91 -2.72 11.83
N ASP A 91 -17.58 -1.95 12.68
CA ASP A 91 -18.85 -2.36 13.29
C ASP A 91 -20.04 -2.13 12.34
N GLY A 92 -19.94 -1.13 11.45
CA GLY A 92 -20.99 -0.78 10.50
C GLY A 92 -20.86 -1.48 9.16
N VAL A 93 -19.76 -1.25 8.44
CA VAL A 93 -19.61 -1.60 7.02
C VAL A 93 -19.23 -3.07 6.84
N VAL A 94 -18.28 -3.57 7.64
CA VAL A 94 -17.76 -4.94 7.47
C VAL A 94 -18.85 -6.01 7.56
N PRO A 95 -19.82 -5.97 8.51
CA PRO A 95 -20.89 -6.97 8.56
C PRO A 95 -21.79 -6.95 7.32
N VAL A 96 -21.99 -5.78 6.71
CA VAL A 96 -22.77 -5.64 5.46
C VAL A 96 -22.02 -6.29 4.31
N LEU A 97 -20.71 -6.02 4.17
CA LEU A 97 -19.87 -6.63 3.14
C LEU A 97 -19.78 -8.15 3.29
N GLN A 98 -19.70 -8.66 4.53
CA GLN A 98 -19.72 -10.10 4.82
C GLN A 98 -21.04 -10.75 4.41
N LYS A 99 -22.18 -10.12 4.73
CA LYS A 99 -23.52 -10.61 4.30
C LYS A 99 -23.66 -10.68 2.78
N ARG A 100 -22.96 -9.81 2.05
CA ARG A 100 -22.94 -9.76 0.59
C ARG A 100 -21.87 -10.68 -0.04
N GLY A 101 -21.05 -11.35 0.77
CA GLY A 101 -19.97 -12.20 0.29
C GLY A 101 -18.76 -11.44 -0.29
N LEU A 102 -18.67 -10.13 -0.05
CA LEU A 102 -17.58 -9.27 -0.53
C LEU A 102 -16.40 -9.21 0.44
N PHE A 103 -16.59 -9.66 1.69
CA PHE A 103 -15.53 -9.70 2.69
C PHE A 103 -15.55 -11.03 3.44
N PRO A 104 -14.39 -11.64 3.74
CA PRO A 104 -14.32 -12.92 4.44
C PRO A 104 -14.83 -12.81 5.88
N THR A 105 -15.44 -13.90 6.37
CA THR A 105 -15.87 -14.04 7.77
C THR A 105 -14.80 -14.65 8.67
N GLU A 106 -13.79 -15.29 8.07
CA GLU A 106 -12.66 -15.91 8.75
C GLU A 106 -11.37 -15.77 7.93
N TYR A 107 -10.23 -15.80 8.60
CA TYR A 107 -8.94 -15.79 7.93
C TYR A 107 -8.57 -17.18 7.42
N ALA A 108 -8.11 -17.26 6.17
CA ALA A 108 -7.71 -18.52 5.54
C ALA A 108 -6.42 -19.14 6.12
N GLY A 109 -5.70 -18.45 7.00
CA GLY A 109 -4.54 -18.99 7.71
C GLY A 109 -3.76 -17.92 8.50
N ASP A 110 -2.63 -18.35 9.10
CA ASP A 110 -1.87 -17.53 10.07
C ASP A 110 -0.82 -16.60 9.43
N THR A 111 -0.80 -16.51 8.09
CA THR A 111 0.16 -15.66 7.38
C THR A 111 -0.56 -14.67 6.51
N LEU A 112 0.01 -13.47 6.36
CA LEU A 112 -0.53 -12.46 5.43
C LEU A 112 -0.72 -13.02 4.01
N ARG A 113 0.18 -13.91 3.57
CA ARG A 113 0.04 -14.56 2.26
C ARG A 113 -1.18 -15.45 2.20
N ALA A 114 -1.44 -16.26 3.23
CA ALA A 114 -2.64 -17.09 3.30
C ALA A 114 -3.91 -16.24 3.27
N SER A 115 -3.98 -15.16 4.06
CA SER A 115 -5.13 -14.24 4.08
C SER A 115 -5.38 -13.55 2.74
N LEU A 116 -4.34 -13.35 1.92
CA LEU A 116 -4.42 -12.76 0.58
C LEU A 116 -4.53 -13.81 -0.54
N GLY A 117 -4.59 -15.10 -0.23
CA GLY A 117 -4.60 -16.17 -1.25
C GLY A 117 -3.30 -16.31 -2.05
N LEU A 118 -2.17 -15.84 -1.51
CA LEU A 118 -0.87 -15.84 -2.18
C LEU A 118 -0.02 -17.07 -1.81
N PRO A 119 0.68 -17.68 -2.79
CA PRO A 119 1.59 -18.79 -2.51
C PRO A 119 2.85 -18.34 -1.77
N VAL A 120 3.44 -19.23 -0.97
CA VAL A 120 4.74 -19.00 -0.34
C VAL A 120 5.86 -19.31 -1.35
N PRO A 121 6.66 -18.32 -1.77
CA PRO A 121 7.73 -18.58 -2.72
C PRO A 121 8.86 -19.39 -2.07
N ALA A 122 9.34 -20.41 -2.78
CA ALA A 122 10.51 -21.18 -2.35
C ALA A 122 11.76 -20.29 -2.32
N ASN A 123 12.60 -20.47 -1.29
CA ASN A 123 13.85 -19.73 -1.19
C ASN A 123 14.85 -20.25 -2.25
N ARG A 124 15.23 -19.37 -3.18
CA ARG A 124 16.11 -19.69 -4.31
C ARG A 124 17.42 -20.38 -3.91
N HIS A 125 18.04 -19.96 -2.80
CA HIS A 125 19.32 -20.52 -2.35
C HIS A 125 19.18 -21.89 -1.70
N THR A 126 18.02 -22.17 -1.09
CA THR A 126 17.73 -23.51 -0.59
C THR A 126 17.46 -24.48 -1.74
N SER A 127 16.79 -24.03 -2.80
CA SER A 127 16.54 -24.83 -4.01
C SER A 127 17.83 -25.16 -4.74
N GLU A 128 18.70 -24.16 -4.96
CA GLU A 128 20.02 -24.32 -5.60
C GLU A 128 20.92 -25.30 -4.82
N ARG A 129 20.95 -25.20 -3.48
CA ARG A 129 21.75 -26.11 -2.65
C ARG A 129 21.24 -27.54 -2.69
N ARG A 130 19.92 -27.75 -2.78
CA ARG A 130 19.31 -29.07 -2.86
C ARG A 130 19.67 -29.74 -4.19
N LEU A 131 19.55 -29.02 -5.31
CA LEU A 131 19.95 -29.50 -6.64
C LEU A 131 21.45 -29.77 -6.80
N ALA A 132 22.30 -29.07 -6.07
CA ALA A 132 23.75 -29.29 -6.11
C ALA A 132 24.22 -30.49 -5.25
N ASN A 133 23.34 -31.02 -4.39
CA ASN A 133 23.62 -32.16 -3.51
C ASN A 133 22.96 -33.46 -3.98
N ASP A 134 22.13 -33.39 -5.02
CA ASP A 134 21.53 -34.53 -5.74
C ASP A 134 22.39 -34.90 -6.96
#